data_AF-A0A7S1YBW9-F1
#
_entry.id   AF-A0A7S1YBW9-F1
#
_cell.length_a   1.000
_cell.length_b   1.000
_cell.length_c   1.000
_cell.angle_alpha   90.00
_cell.angle_beta   90.00
_cell.angle_gamma   90.00
#
_symmetry.space_group_name_H-M   'P 1'
#
loop_
_entity.id
_entity.type
_entity.pdbx_description
1 polymer ?
#
loop_
_entity_poly.entity_id
_entity_poly.type
_entity_poly.pdbx_seq_one_letter_code
_entity_poly.pdbx_strand_id
1 'polypeptide(L)'
;TNSSSTSTDGLLLQRADPTTLYISMIRDPVDRVVSHYKYDQRWSCSDLVQEEFIPTKQNAANTTLLDFVDNAEEEPSSSCAQNCYAKWSTNQVWASSSHTSTTTRGAAETKLLREAREALVDSQHLIVVYEWLQHVPEYVKSLERMFGGMTGLADPPYHDHPDDYCGMESLQANEKVPMEPLSESMKEYIRERNSVDVTLYRELTSCRTFHFPNRSIVDHPEQANATFSTAGAVAKHHMPPSVDPPPVITE
;
A
#
# COMPACT_ATOMS: atom_id res chain seq x y z
N THR A 1 -0.06 50.62 4.36
CA THR A 1 -0.97 49.61 3.80
C THR A 1 -0.12 48.52 3.16
N ASN A 2 0.30 47.54 3.95
CA ASN A 2 1.10 46.40 3.45
C ASN A 2 0.17 45.20 3.28
N SER A 3 -0.25 44.96 2.05
CA SER A 3 -1.00 43.77 1.64
C SER A 3 -0.01 42.61 1.45
N SER A 4 0.13 41.78 2.47
CA SER A 4 0.79 40.49 2.40
C SER A 4 -0.15 39.51 1.69
N SER A 5 0.10 39.25 0.40
CA SER A 5 -0.56 38.18 -0.35
C SER A 5 0.04 36.85 0.08
N THR A 6 -0.60 36.19 1.04
CA THR A 6 -0.39 34.76 1.28
C THR A 6 -0.90 34.00 0.06
N SER A 7 0.03 33.58 -0.80
CA SER A 7 -0.21 32.59 -1.85
C SER A 7 -0.63 31.31 -1.16
N THR A 8 -1.93 31.07 -1.08
CA THR A 8 -2.47 29.71 -0.98
C THR A 8 -2.25 29.08 -2.36
N ASP A 9 -1.00 28.73 -2.66
CA ASP A 9 -0.70 27.68 -3.62
C ASP A 9 -1.27 26.42 -3.00
N GLY A 10 -2.57 26.23 -3.23
CA GLY A 10 -3.17 24.92 -3.13
C GLY A 10 -2.29 24.01 -3.98
N LEU A 11 -1.75 22.98 -3.34
CA LEU A 11 -1.28 21.75 -3.99
C LEU A 11 -2.47 21.15 -4.77
N LEU A 12 -2.91 21.84 -5.82
CA LEU A 12 -3.56 21.23 -6.95
C LEU A 12 -2.49 20.32 -7.51
N LEU A 13 -2.64 19.03 -7.21
CA LEU A 13 -2.05 17.90 -7.94
C LEU A 13 -1.55 18.39 -9.29
N GLN A 14 -0.26 18.70 -9.36
CA GLN A 14 0.41 19.03 -10.61
C GLN A 14 0.05 17.88 -11.54
N ARG A 15 -0.70 18.22 -12.59
CA ARG A 15 -1.25 17.30 -13.58
C ARG A 15 -0.18 16.24 -13.86
N ALA A 16 -0.47 15.00 -13.46
CA ALA A 16 0.44 13.86 -13.56
C ALA A 16 1.26 13.98 -14.85
N ASP A 17 2.59 13.89 -14.73
CA ASP A 17 3.47 13.81 -15.89
C ASP A 17 2.88 12.74 -16.83
N PRO A 18 2.61 13.05 -18.11
CA PRO A 18 1.97 12.09 -19.02
C PRO A 18 2.78 10.81 -19.21
N THR A 19 4.03 10.78 -18.75
CA THR A 19 4.92 9.62 -18.79
C THR A 19 4.92 8.79 -17.49
N THR A 20 4.30 9.26 -16.42
CA THR A 20 4.31 8.60 -15.11
C THR A 20 3.01 7.85 -14.84
N LEU A 21 3.12 6.54 -14.58
CA LEU A 21 2.00 5.68 -14.22
C LEU A 21 1.90 5.50 -12.70
N TYR A 22 0.96 6.20 -12.08
CA TYR A 22 0.59 6.00 -10.67
C TYR A 22 -0.28 4.75 -10.48
N ILE A 23 0.23 3.81 -9.69
CA ILE A 23 -0.46 2.58 -9.29
C ILE A 23 -0.53 2.55 -7.76
N SER A 24 -1.69 2.20 -7.22
CA SER A 24 -1.86 1.94 -5.79
C SER A 24 -2.35 0.52 -5.55
N MET A 25 -2.01 -0.06 -4.40
CA MET A 25 -2.55 -1.33 -3.94
C MET A 25 -3.41 -1.13 -2.70
N ILE A 26 -4.61 -1.72 -2.71
CA ILE A 26 -5.52 -1.72 -1.56
C ILE A 26 -5.83 -3.16 -1.12
N ARG A 27 -6.22 -3.28 0.14
CA ARG A 27 -6.56 -4.52 0.84
C ARG A 27 -7.77 -4.25 1.75
N ASP A 28 -8.54 -5.28 2.08
CA ASP A 28 -9.60 -5.19 3.07
C ASP A 28 -9.06 -4.52 4.34
N PRO A 29 -9.71 -3.47 4.86
CA PRO A 29 -9.17 -2.70 5.98
C PRO A 29 -8.96 -3.51 7.26
N VAL A 30 -9.77 -4.54 7.52
CA VAL A 30 -9.59 -5.40 8.71
C VAL A 30 -8.33 -6.24 8.53
N ASP A 31 -8.20 -6.91 7.39
CA ASP A 31 -7.05 -7.76 7.10
C ASP A 31 -5.75 -6.95 7.04
N ARG A 32 -5.82 -5.72 6.53
CA ARG A 32 -4.71 -4.76 6.50
C ARG A 32 -4.24 -4.38 7.90
N VAL A 33 -5.14 -4.03 8.81
CA VAL A 33 -4.81 -3.70 10.21
C VAL A 33 -4.20 -4.91 10.92
N VAL A 34 -4.81 -6.09 10.76
CA VAL A 34 -4.29 -7.34 11.34
C VAL A 34 -2.91 -7.68 10.79
N SER A 35 -2.69 -7.49 9.48
CA SER A 35 -1.38 -7.68 8.87
C SER A 35 -0.36 -6.73 9.49
N HIS A 36 -0.65 -5.43 9.52
CA HIS A 36 0.26 -4.44 10.07
C HIS A 36 0.61 -4.73 11.55
N TYR A 37 -0.37 -5.10 12.37
CA TYR A 37 -0.13 -5.53 13.74
C TYR A 37 0.82 -6.74 13.83
N LYS A 38 0.61 -7.75 12.97
CA LYS A 38 1.44 -8.96 12.97
C LYS A 38 2.90 -8.68 12.61
N TYR A 39 3.15 -7.75 11.69
CA TYR A 39 4.49 -7.48 11.17
C TYR A 39 5.24 -6.41 11.99
N ASP A 40 4.55 -5.38 12.49
CA ASP A 40 5.22 -4.24 13.13
C ASP A 40 5.18 -4.25 14.66
N GLN A 41 4.22 -4.96 15.28
CA GLN A 41 3.91 -4.76 16.70
C GLN A 41 4.22 -5.96 17.59
N ARG A 42 4.24 -7.18 17.03
CA ARG A 42 4.45 -8.40 17.82
C ARG A 42 5.90 -8.56 18.24
N TRP A 43 6.84 -8.27 17.35
CA TRP A 43 8.27 -8.32 17.61
C TRP A 43 8.94 -7.18 16.87
N SER A 44 10.03 -6.65 17.44
CA SER A 44 10.85 -5.70 16.70
C SER A 44 11.61 -6.43 15.59
N CYS A 45 11.77 -5.79 14.42
CA CYS A 45 12.61 -6.36 13.37
C CYS A 45 14.04 -6.62 13.84
N SER A 46 14.59 -5.76 14.71
CA SER A 46 15.94 -5.93 15.27
C SER A 46 16.09 -7.18 16.12
N ASP A 47 15.02 -7.65 16.77
CA ASP A 47 15.06 -8.92 17.51
C ASP A 47 14.96 -10.08 16.54
N LEU A 48 14.05 -10.02 15.57
CA LEU A 48 13.78 -11.10 14.63
C LEU A 48 14.98 -11.51 13.77
N VAL A 49 15.85 -10.56 13.40
CA VAL A 49 17.04 -10.82 12.58
C VAL A 49 18.23 -11.38 13.40
N GLN A 50 18.12 -11.48 14.72
CA GLN A 50 19.17 -12.09 15.55
C GLN A 50 19.08 -13.61 15.47
N GLU A 51 20.19 -14.28 15.17
CA GLU A 51 20.24 -15.74 15.02
C GLU A 51 19.72 -16.51 16.25
N GLU A 52 19.93 -15.96 17.45
CA GLU A 52 19.53 -16.59 18.72
C GLU A 52 18.08 -16.25 19.13
N PHE A 53 17.39 -15.37 18.41
CA PHE A 53 16.04 -14.97 18.78
C PHE A 53 15.02 -16.07 18.49
N ILE A 54 14.30 -16.49 19.53
CA ILE A 54 13.23 -17.48 19.41
C ILE A 54 11.88 -16.78 19.65
N PRO A 55 11.03 -16.65 18.62
CA PRO A 55 9.68 -16.11 18.79
C PRO A 55 8.87 -16.99 19.74
N THR A 56 8.21 -16.38 20.73
CA THR A 56 7.33 -17.05 21.70
C THR A 56 6.06 -16.24 21.91
N LYS A 57 5.00 -16.83 22.48
CA LYS A 57 3.79 -16.05 22.84
C LYS A 57 4.10 -14.97 23.89
N GLN A 58 5.08 -15.22 24.75
CA GLN A 58 5.47 -14.35 25.86
C GLN A 58 6.22 -13.10 25.38
N ASN A 59 7.08 -13.22 24.36
CA ASN A 59 7.81 -12.08 23.80
C ASN A 59 7.11 -11.42 22.60
N ALA A 60 6.00 -11.99 22.10
CA ALA A 60 5.17 -11.42 21.04
C ALA A 60 4.32 -10.22 21.49
N ALA A 61 4.39 -9.86 22.77
CA ALA A 61 3.46 -8.96 23.42
C ALA A 61 4.18 -7.70 23.91
N ASN A 62 4.43 -6.76 23.00
CA ASN A 62 4.75 -5.39 23.40
C ASN A 62 3.47 -4.54 23.50
N THR A 63 2.43 -4.86 22.71
CA THR A 63 1.10 -4.25 22.73
C THR A 63 0.04 -5.31 22.36
N THR A 64 -1.23 -5.12 22.74
CA THR A 64 -2.32 -5.97 22.20
C THR A 64 -2.86 -5.39 20.90
N LEU A 65 -3.57 -6.18 20.09
CA LEU A 65 -4.24 -5.68 18.89
C LEU A 65 -5.24 -4.56 19.22
N LEU A 66 -5.89 -4.64 20.39
CA LEU A 66 -6.80 -3.59 20.86
C LEU A 66 -6.03 -2.30 21.14
N ASP A 67 -4.92 -2.39 21.89
CA ASP A 67 -4.09 -1.23 22.21
C ASP A 67 -3.49 -0.62 20.94
N PHE A 68 -3.06 -1.43 19.97
CA PHE A 68 -2.56 -0.95 18.68
C PHE A 68 -3.62 -0.15 17.92
N VAL A 69 -4.87 -0.62 17.90
CA VAL A 69 -5.96 0.09 17.24
C VAL A 69 -6.34 1.36 17.99
N ASP A 70 -6.31 1.35 19.33
CA ASP A 70 -6.71 2.48 20.16
C ASP A 70 -5.67 3.61 20.19
N ASN A 71 -4.39 3.26 20.23
CA ASN A 71 -3.29 4.23 20.29
C ASN A 71 -2.88 4.79 18.92
N ALA A 72 -3.53 4.31 17.85
CA ALA A 72 -3.28 4.73 16.46
C ALA A 72 -3.41 6.24 16.20
N GLU A 73 -4.15 6.93 17.08
CA GLU A 73 -4.42 8.37 16.99
C GLU A 73 -3.24 9.22 17.49
N GLU A 74 -2.34 8.64 18.29
CA GLU A 74 -1.22 9.34 18.92
C GLU A 74 0.05 9.33 18.05
N GLU A 75 0.11 8.46 17.04
CA GLU A 75 1.26 8.36 16.13
C GLU A 75 0.94 8.93 14.73
N PRO A 76 1.39 10.17 14.42
CA PRO A 76 0.85 10.96 13.31
C PRO A 76 1.26 10.55 11.89
N SER A 77 1.99 9.45 11.65
CA SER A 77 2.37 9.09 10.26
C SER A 77 2.71 7.62 9.98
N SER A 78 3.17 6.85 10.96
CA SER A 78 3.61 5.46 10.78
C SER A 78 2.50 4.43 11.00
N SER A 79 1.61 4.70 11.96
CA SER A 79 0.59 3.73 12.34
C SER A 79 -0.55 3.73 11.32
N CYS A 80 -0.56 2.68 10.50
CA CYS A 80 -1.66 2.37 9.64
C CYS A 80 -2.76 1.59 10.40
N ALA A 81 -2.97 1.82 11.70
CA ALA A 81 -4.01 1.12 12.46
C ALA A 81 -5.44 1.65 12.19
N GLN A 82 -5.59 2.92 11.78
CA GLN A 82 -6.88 3.55 11.54
C GLN A 82 -6.91 4.40 10.27
N ASN A 83 -7.84 4.10 9.35
CA ASN A 83 -8.13 4.86 8.13
C ASN A 83 -6.87 5.20 7.31
N CYS A 84 -5.97 4.22 7.17
CA CYS A 84 -4.66 4.34 6.54
C CYS A 84 -4.76 4.85 5.11
N TYR A 85 -5.62 4.28 4.27
CA TYR A 85 -5.72 4.68 2.86
C TYR A 85 -6.21 6.11 2.72
N ALA A 86 -7.22 6.48 3.50
CA ALA A 86 -7.77 7.82 3.47
C ALA A 86 -6.77 8.87 3.99
N LYS A 87 -6.05 8.58 5.08
CA LYS A 87 -4.99 9.47 5.60
C LYS A 87 -3.83 9.62 4.61
N TRP A 88 -3.35 8.50 4.07
CA TRP A 88 -2.24 8.47 3.12
C TRP A 88 -2.56 9.26 1.84
N SER A 89 -3.71 8.98 1.22
CA SER A 89 -4.12 9.62 -0.04
C SER A 89 -4.36 11.12 0.09
N THR A 90 -4.79 11.60 1.27
CA THR A 90 -5.05 13.02 1.50
C THR A 90 -3.86 13.77 2.11
N ASN A 91 -2.76 13.06 2.42
CA ASN A 91 -1.63 13.58 3.20
C ASN A 91 -2.09 14.26 4.50
N GLN A 92 -3.22 13.82 5.07
CA GLN A 92 -3.75 14.39 6.31
C GLN A 92 -3.19 13.63 7.50
N VAL A 93 -2.42 14.36 8.32
CA VAL A 93 -2.19 13.98 9.71
C VAL A 93 -3.49 14.24 10.46
N TRP A 94 -4.29 13.20 10.69
CA TRP A 94 -5.50 13.32 11.49
C TRP A 94 -5.10 13.62 12.93
N ALA A 95 -5.09 14.89 13.31
CA ALA A 95 -5.01 15.29 14.72
C ALA A 95 -6.36 14.99 15.36
N SER A 96 -6.54 13.76 15.85
CA SER A 96 -7.68 13.44 16.70
C SER A 96 -7.47 14.19 18.01
N SER A 97 -8.08 15.36 18.12
CA SER A 97 -8.35 15.88 19.45
C SER A 97 -9.41 14.95 20.04
N SER A 98 -8.99 14.11 20.97
CA SER A 98 -9.74 13.05 21.67
C SER A 98 -10.99 13.54 22.44
N HIS A 99 -11.48 14.75 22.14
CA HIS A 99 -12.58 15.45 22.77
C HIS A 99 -13.59 16.04 21.77
N THR A 100 -13.49 15.74 20.47
CA THR A 100 -14.51 16.15 19.51
C THR A 100 -15.79 15.34 19.69
N SER A 101 -16.93 16.01 19.81
CA SER A 101 -18.24 15.36 19.94
C SER A 101 -18.54 14.39 18.78
N THR A 102 -19.41 13.40 19.02
CA THR A 102 -19.84 12.42 18.00
C THR A 102 -20.33 13.09 16.71
N THR A 103 -21.04 14.22 16.82
CA THR A 103 -21.51 15.00 15.67
C THR A 103 -20.35 15.58 14.85
N THR A 104 -19.29 16.06 15.51
CA THR A 104 -18.09 16.56 14.81
C THR A 104 -17.27 15.45 14.16
N ARG A 105 -17.24 14.25 14.76
CA ARG A 105 -16.54 13.09 14.19
C ARG A 105 -17.16 12.64 12.87
N GLY A 106 -18.48 12.49 12.79
CA GLY A 106 -19.16 12.06 11.56
C GLY A 106 -18.95 13.03 10.39
N ALA A 107 -18.96 14.34 10.66
CA ALA A 107 -18.66 15.36 9.66
C ALA A 107 -17.20 15.29 9.17
N ALA A 108 -16.25 15.05 10.08
CA ALA A 108 -14.84 14.87 9.74
C ALA A 108 -14.60 13.60 8.90
N GLU A 109 -15.21 12.47 9.28
CA GLU A 109 -15.13 11.22 8.52
C GLU A 109 -15.73 11.37 7.12
N THR A 110 -16.86 12.06 6.98
CA THR A 110 -17.47 12.35 5.68
C THR A 110 -16.56 13.21 4.81
N LYS A 111 -15.95 14.25 5.39
CA LYS A 111 -15.00 15.11 4.68
C LYS A 111 -13.78 14.31 4.21
N LEU A 112 -13.19 13.49 5.10
CA LEU A 112 -12.04 12.66 4.78
C LEU A 112 -12.36 11.64 3.68
N LEU A 113 -13.52 10.96 3.76
CA LEU A 113 -13.95 10.03 2.73
C LEU A 113 -14.03 10.70 1.36
N ARG A 114 -14.64 11.89 1.30
CA ARG A 114 -14.75 12.66 0.05
C ARG A 114 -13.38 13.00 -0.51
N GLU A 115 -12.48 13.53 0.32
CA GLU A 115 -11.13 13.94 -0.10
C GLU A 115 -10.27 12.75 -0.50
N ALA A 116 -10.35 11.64 0.22
CA ALA A 116 -9.65 10.40 -0.11
C ALA A 116 -10.14 9.78 -1.42
N ARG A 117 -11.47 9.83 -1.65
CA ARG A 117 -12.07 9.38 -2.91
C ARG A 117 -11.57 10.23 -4.07
N GLU A 118 -11.65 11.55 -3.96
CA GLU A 118 -11.13 12.49 -4.97
C GLU A 118 -9.65 12.21 -5.23
N ALA A 119 -8.82 12.12 -4.19
CA ALA A 119 -7.39 11.85 -4.32
C ALA A 119 -7.11 10.51 -5.02
N LEU A 120 -7.67 9.39 -4.56
CA LEU A 120 -7.38 8.08 -5.15
C LEU A 120 -7.94 7.94 -6.57
N VAL A 121 -9.16 8.41 -6.83
CA VAL A 121 -9.79 8.24 -8.14
C VAL A 121 -9.17 9.18 -9.18
N ASP A 122 -8.83 10.41 -8.78
CA ASP A 122 -8.30 11.39 -9.72
C ASP A 122 -6.78 11.26 -9.92
N SER A 123 -6.04 10.73 -8.94
CA SER A 123 -4.58 10.66 -9.00
C SER A 123 -4.03 9.29 -9.41
N GLN A 124 -4.80 8.21 -9.33
CA GLN A 124 -4.33 6.87 -9.65
C GLN A 124 -4.80 6.43 -11.03
N HIS A 125 -3.90 5.85 -11.82
CA HIS A 125 -4.25 5.26 -13.12
C HIS A 125 -4.77 3.83 -12.94
N LEU A 126 -4.30 3.14 -11.90
CA LEU A 126 -4.69 1.78 -11.57
C LEU A 126 -4.71 1.62 -10.05
N ILE A 127 -5.80 1.03 -9.55
CA ILE A 127 -5.90 0.56 -8.18
C ILE A 127 -5.99 -0.95 -8.22
N VAL A 128 -5.01 -1.61 -7.60
CA VAL A 128 -4.91 -3.06 -7.53
C VAL A 128 -5.49 -3.55 -6.21
N VAL A 129 -6.36 -4.57 -6.26
CA VAL A 129 -6.95 -5.19 -5.07
C VAL A 129 -6.15 -6.43 -4.71
N TYR A 130 -5.52 -6.41 -3.54
CA TYR A 130 -4.58 -7.44 -3.11
C TYR A 130 -5.20 -8.85 -3.06
N GLU A 131 -6.42 -8.96 -2.54
CA GLU A 131 -7.15 -10.24 -2.44
C GLU A 131 -7.44 -10.84 -3.82
N TRP A 132 -7.64 -10.00 -4.83
CA TRP A 132 -7.92 -10.48 -6.19
C TRP A 132 -6.66 -11.01 -6.87
N LEU A 133 -5.48 -10.49 -6.52
CA LEU A 133 -4.21 -11.08 -6.96
C LEU A 133 -4.06 -12.53 -6.47
N GLN A 134 -4.53 -12.82 -5.25
CA GLN A 134 -4.41 -14.14 -4.65
C GLN A 134 -5.47 -15.13 -5.13
N HIS A 135 -6.68 -14.66 -5.42
CA HIS A 135 -7.85 -15.53 -5.55
C HIS A 135 -8.54 -15.47 -6.91
N VAL A 136 -8.18 -14.53 -7.79
CA VAL A 136 -8.84 -14.33 -9.08
C VAL A 136 -7.81 -14.42 -10.21
N PRO A 137 -7.53 -15.63 -10.75
CA PRO A 137 -6.51 -15.82 -11.78
C PRO A 137 -6.73 -14.96 -13.03
N GLU A 138 -7.99 -14.73 -13.41
CA GLU A 138 -8.32 -13.89 -14.57
C GLU A 138 -8.06 -12.40 -14.32
N TYR A 139 -8.12 -11.95 -13.07
CA TYR A 139 -7.73 -10.59 -12.69
C TYR A 139 -6.22 -10.42 -12.88
N VAL A 140 -5.42 -11.38 -12.40
CA VAL A 140 -3.96 -11.37 -12.59
C VAL A 140 -3.60 -11.35 -14.07
N LYS A 141 -4.12 -12.28 -14.87
CA LYS A 141 -3.85 -12.32 -16.32
C LYS A 141 -4.23 -11.01 -17.02
N SER A 142 -5.28 -10.33 -16.55
CA SER A 142 -5.70 -9.05 -17.11
C SER A 142 -4.70 -7.93 -16.78
N LEU A 143 -4.16 -7.91 -15.56
CA LEU A 143 -3.08 -7.01 -15.17
C LEU A 143 -1.81 -7.30 -15.96
N GLU A 144 -1.36 -8.57 -16.00
CA GLU A 144 -0.19 -9.00 -16.76
C GLU A 144 -0.28 -8.57 -18.23
N ARG A 145 -1.45 -8.73 -18.86
CA ARG A 145 -1.71 -8.27 -20.23
C ARG A 145 -1.65 -6.75 -20.36
N MET A 146 -2.18 -6.00 -19.40
CA MET A 146 -2.11 -4.54 -19.37
C MET A 146 -0.66 -4.04 -19.43
N PHE A 147 0.27 -4.78 -18.81
CA PHE A 147 1.70 -4.48 -18.82
C PHE A 147 2.47 -5.29 -19.87
N GLY A 148 1.88 -5.57 -21.03
CA GLY A 148 2.58 -6.17 -22.16
C GLY A 148 2.83 -7.68 -22.06
N GLY A 149 2.10 -8.38 -21.18
CA GLY A 149 2.22 -9.83 -20.99
C GLY A 149 3.34 -10.24 -20.04
N MET A 150 3.83 -9.34 -19.19
CA MET A 150 4.75 -9.71 -18.10
C MET A 150 4.06 -10.68 -17.17
N THR A 151 4.69 -11.84 -16.93
CA THR A 151 4.18 -12.87 -16.02
C THR A 151 4.79 -12.74 -14.63
N GLY A 152 4.14 -13.31 -13.64
CA GLY A 152 4.68 -13.51 -12.29
C GLY A 152 3.97 -12.71 -11.20
N LEU A 153 2.88 -12.01 -11.54
CA LEU A 153 2.04 -11.34 -10.53
C LEU A 153 1.27 -12.34 -9.66
N ALA A 154 1.04 -13.56 -10.16
CA ALA A 154 0.43 -14.68 -9.43
C ALA A 154 1.47 -15.65 -8.86
N ASP A 155 2.75 -15.51 -9.24
CA ASP A 155 3.77 -16.34 -8.65
C ASP A 155 3.83 -16.00 -7.15
N PRO A 156 3.96 -17.00 -6.26
CA PRO A 156 4.14 -16.72 -4.85
C PRO A 156 5.29 -15.72 -4.74
N PRO A 157 5.14 -14.66 -3.90
CA PRO A 157 6.15 -13.63 -3.77
C PRO A 157 7.47 -14.35 -3.58
N TYR A 158 8.44 -14.09 -4.45
CA TYR A 158 9.77 -14.65 -4.30
C TYR A 158 10.21 -14.29 -2.89
N HIS A 159 10.25 -15.30 -2.01
CA HIS A 159 10.62 -15.16 -0.60
C HIS A 159 12.09 -14.71 -0.42
N ASP A 160 12.77 -14.43 -1.53
CA ASP A 160 14.15 -13.99 -1.64
C ASP A 160 14.23 -12.55 -2.18
N HIS A 161 13.34 -11.65 -1.77
CA HIS A 161 13.61 -10.21 -1.92
C HIS A 161 14.54 -9.79 -0.78
N PRO A 162 15.85 -9.59 -1.03
CA PRO A 162 16.84 -9.29 0.01
C PRO A 162 16.64 -7.91 0.67
N ASP A 163 15.70 -7.10 0.16
CA ASP A 163 15.49 -5.72 0.58
C ASP A 163 14.42 -5.57 1.68
N ASP A 164 13.62 -6.60 1.95
CA ASP A 164 12.62 -6.57 3.03
C ASP A 164 13.29 -6.90 4.37
N TYR A 165 13.85 -5.88 5.02
CA TYR A 165 14.44 -6.01 6.35
C TYR A 165 13.46 -6.69 7.33
N CYS A 166 13.80 -7.91 7.77
CA CYS A 166 13.03 -8.76 8.68
C CYS A 166 11.73 -9.40 8.12
N GLY A 167 11.39 -9.20 6.85
CA GLY A 167 10.11 -9.66 6.28
C GLY A 167 9.91 -11.18 6.38
N MET A 168 10.96 -11.93 6.05
CA MET A 168 10.96 -13.40 6.10
C MET A 168 10.96 -13.92 7.54
N GLU A 169 11.77 -13.31 8.41
CA GLU A 169 11.85 -13.66 9.82
C GLU A 169 10.50 -13.41 10.51
N SER A 170 9.82 -12.30 10.18
CA SER A 170 8.50 -11.97 10.71
C SER A 170 7.42 -12.94 10.21
N LEU A 171 7.46 -13.35 8.94
CA LEU A 171 6.56 -14.37 8.39
C LEU A 171 6.74 -15.71 9.11
N GLN A 172 7.99 -16.17 9.26
CA GLN A 172 8.31 -17.41 9.98
C GLN A 172 7.93 -17.34 11.46
N ALA A 173 8.14 -16.19 12.12
CA ALA A 173 7.75 -15.98 13.51
C ALA A 173 6.22 -16.05 13.67
N ASN A 174 5.47 -15.44 12.76
CA ASN A 174 4.01 -15.50 12.74
C ASN A 174 3.47 -16.91 12.42
N GLU A 175 4.20 -17.72 11.66
CA GLU A 175 3.87 -19.13 11.42
C GLU A 175 4.13 -19.99 12.68
N LYS A 176 5.28 -19.82 13.34
CA LYS A 176 5.66 -20.54 14.56
C LYS A 176 4.76 -20.20 15.75
N VAL A 177 4.39 -18.92 15.86
CA VAL A 177 3.56 -18.39 16.96
C VAL A 177 2.35 -17.68 16.35
N PRO A 178 1.35 -18.43 15.85
CA PRO A 178 0.19 -17.84 15.22
C PRO A 178 -0.59 -17.01 16.23
N MET A 179 -1.11 -15.89 15.75
CA MET A 179 -2.08 -15.11 16.50
C MET A 179 -3.39 -15.89 16.61
N GLU A 180 -4.06 -15.80 17.75
CA GLU A 180 -5.38 -16.40 17.93
C GLU A 180 -6.37 -15.81 16.90
N PRO A 181 -7.33 -16.62 16.39
CA PRO A 181 -8.37 -16.12 15.50
C PRO A 181 -9.14 -14.96 16.13
N LEU A 182 -9.39 -13.90 15.35
CA LEU A 182 -10.18 -12.76 15.81
C LEU A 182 -11.64 -13.17 16.04
N SER A 183 -12.19 -12.75 17.18
CA SER A 183 -13.63 -12.76 17.38
C SER A 183 -14.32 -11.80 16.42
N GLU A 184 -15.60 -12.07 16.09
CA GLU A 184 -16.39 -11.14 15.27
C GLU A 184 -16.56 -9.77 15.94
N SER A 185 -16.61 -9.71 17.27
CA SER A 185 -16.63 -8.44 18.00
C SER A 185 -15.38 -7.61 17.77
N MET A 186 -14.18 -8.24 17.73
CA MET A 186 -12.93 -7.54 17.45
C MET A 186 -12.86 -7.09 15.98
N LYS A 187 -13.34 -7.92 15.04
CA LYS A 187 -13.40 -7.52 13.63
C LYS A 187 -14.33 -6.32 13.44
N GLU A 188 -15.50 -6.33 14.06
CA GLU A 188 -16.43 -5.19 13.98
C GLU A 188 -15.84 -3.94 14.60
N TYR A 189 -15.17 -4.06 15.74
CA TYR A 189 -14.44 -2.97 16.36
C TYR A 189 -13.41 -2.34 15.41
N ILE A 190 -12.60 -3.17 14.73
CA ILE A 190 -11.63 -2.69 13.73
C ILE A 190 -12.34 -2.01 12.55
N ARG A 191 -13.47 -2.55 12.07
CA ARG A 191 -14.26 -1.94 10.99
C ARG A 191 -14.80 -0.57 11.40
N GLU A 192 -15.33 -0.42 12.61
CA GLU A 192 -15.83 0.85 13.13
C GLU A 192 -14.72 1.90 13.25
N ARG A 193 -13.52 1.48 13.70
CA ARG A 193 -12.34 2.37 13.78
C ARG A 193 -11.73 2.69 12.41
N ASN A 194 -12.03 1.89 11.39
CA ASN A 194 -11.61 2.06 10.00
C ASN A 194 -12.80 2.36 9.06
N SER A 195 -13.85 3.02 9.56
CA SER A 195 -15.12 3.21 8.84
C SER A 195 -14.96 3.89 7.47
N VAL A 196 -14.04 4.85 7.38
CA VAL A 196 -13.74 5.59 6.13
C VAL A 196 -13.08 4.66 5.12
N ASP A 197 -12.03 3.95 5.53
CA ASP A 197 -11.35 2.98 4.66
C ASP A 197 -12.29 1.83 4.25
N VAL A 198 -13.17 1.35 5.14
CA VAL A 198 -14.16 0.31 4.82
C VAL A 198 -15.14 0.79 3.76
N THR A 199 -15.63 2.02 3.88
CA THR A 199 -16.53 2.60 2.90
C THR A 199 -15.82 2.80 1.56
N LEU A 200 -14.61 3.38 1.58
CA LEU A 200 -13.78 3.60 0.41
C LEU A 200 -13.44 2.29 -0.31
N TYR A 201 -12.97 1.27 0.42
CA TYR A 201 -12.66 -0.05 -0.14
C TYR A 201 -13.87 -0.68 -0.82
N ARG A 202 -15.06 -0.63 -0.19
CA ARG A 202 -16.30 -1.14 -0.79
C ARG A 202 -16.66 -0.39 -2.07
N GLU A 203 -16.51 0.93 -2.09
CA GLU A 203 -16.76 1.73 -3.29
C GLU A 203 -15.82 1.35 -4.42
N LEU A 204 -14.51 1.23 -4.13
CA LEU A 204 -13.46 0.87 -5.08
C LEU A 204 -13.60 -0.56 -5.62
N THR A 205 -14.07 -1.49 -4.80
CA THR A 205 -14.20 -2.92 -5.18
C THR A 205 -15.58 -3.32 -5.66
N SER A 206 -16.60 -2.47 -5.49
CA SER A 206 -17.95 -2.73 -5.99
C SER A 206 -18.07 -2.49 -7.51
N CYS A 207 -18.49 -3.52 -8.25
CA CYS A 207 -18.71 -3.42 -9.70
C CYS A 207 -19.77 -2.39 -10.14
N ARG A 208 -20.53 -1.78 -9.20
CA ARG A 208 -21.64 -0.86 -9.50
C ARG A 208 -21.24 0.62 -9.59
N THR A 209 -20.08 1.00 -9.07
CA THR A 209 -19.76 2.42 -8.83
C THR A 209 -18.69 2.97 -9.78
N PHE A 210 -17.92 2.10 -10.42
CA PHE A 210 -16.95 2.49 -11.44
C PHE A 210 -17.51 2.36 -12.85
N HIS A 211 -18.45 3.24 -13.19
CA HIS A 211 -18.38 3.82 -14.52
C HIS A 211 -17.13 4.71 -14.51
N PHE A 212 -15.96 4.15 -14.81
CA PHE A 212 -14.87 4.99 -15.30
C PHE A 212 -15.49 5.80 -16.45
N PRO A 213 -15.56 7.13 -16.36
CA PRO A 213 -16.17 7.94 -17.40
C PRO A 213 -15.29 7.79 -18.64
N ASN A 214 -15.55 6.76 -19.45
CA ASN A 214 -14.95 6.40 -20.73
C ASN A 214 -13.63 7.12 -21.02
N ARG A 215 -12.65 7.02 -20.10
CA ARG A 215 -11.27 7.37 -20.41
C ARG A 215 -10.77 6.15 -21.10
N SER A 216 -11.11 6.05 -22.38
CA SER A 216 -10.53 5.06 -23.25
C SER A 216 -9.03 5.34 -23.32
N ILE A 217 -8.28 4.72 -22.42
CA ILE A 217 -6.84 4.51 -22.58
C ILE A 217 -6.60 3.58 -23.80
N VAL A 218 -7.67 2.94 -24.30
CA VAL A 218 -7.66 1.90 -25.33
C VAL A 218 -8.09 2.40 -26.71
N ASP A 219 -8.41 3.69 -26.91
CA ASP A 219 -8.82 4.16 -28.26
C ASP A 219 -7.64 4.37 -29.22
N HIS A 220 -6.38 4.28 -28.74
CA HIS A 220 -5.19 4.37 -29.60
C HIS A 220 -4.10 3.33 -29.28
N PRO A 221 -4.35 2.02 -29.47
CA PRO A 221 -3.30 1.00 -29.41
C PRO A 221 -2.19 1.22 -30.47
N GLU A 222 -2.46 2.00 -31.53
CA GLU A 222 -1.46 2.36 -32.54
C GLU A 222 -0.44 3.40 -32.07
N GLN A 223 -0.74 4.22 -31.05
CA GLN A 223 0.21 5.25 -30.57
C GLN A 223 1.23 4.70 -29.58
N ALA A 224 0.90 3.67 -28.80
CA ALA A 224 1.87 3.03 -27.89
C ALA A 224 3.00 2.31 -28.66
N ASN A 225 2.68 1.74 -29.84
CA ASN A 225 3.66 1.06 -30.68
C ASN A 225 4.46 2.02 -31.59
N ALA A 226 3.93 3.21 -31.90
CA ALA A 226 4.63 4.20 -32.73
C ALA A 226 5.80 4.88 -32.00
N THR A 227 5.68 5.07 -30.68
CA THR A 227 6.71 5.75 -29.88
C THR A 227 7.93 4.88 -29.58
N PHE A 228 7.79 3.55 -29.64
CA PHE A 228 8.93 2.62 -29.48
C PHE A 228 9.62 2.22 -30.78
N SER A 229 9.00 2.48 -31.95
CA SER A 229 9.50 2.00 -33.25
C SER A 229 10.32 3.03 -34.05
N THR A 230 10.45 4.28 -33.58
CA THR A 230 11.22 5.33 -34.30
C THR A 230 12.53 5.78 -33.62
N ALA A 231 12.96 5.14 -32.53
CA ALA A 231 14.31 5.33 -31.99
C ALA A 231 15.32 4.38 -32.65
N GLY A 232 15.45 4.47 -33.97
CA GLY A 232 16.58 3.90 -34.71
C GLY A 232 17.71 4.91 -34.84
N ALA A 233 18.68 4.90 -33.92
CA ALA A 233 20.03 5.37 -34.19
C ALA A 233 21.03 4.71 -33.23
N VAL A 234 21.85 3.84 -33.81
CA VAL A 234 22.91 3.06 -33.19
C VAL A 234 23.98 3.98 -32.57
N ALA A 235 24.12 3.94 -31.25
CA ALA A 235 25.36 4.26 -30.57
C ALA A 235 25.99 2.96 -30.08
N LYS A 236 27.03 2.49 -30.78
CA LYS A 236 27.90 1.40 -30.31
C LYS A 236 28.69 1.92 -29.10
N HIS A 237 28.17 1.70 -27.89
CA HIS A 237 29.00 1.79 -26.69
C HIS A 237 29.89 0.56 -26.60
N HIS A 238 31.20 0.78 -26.66
CA HIS A 238 32.20 -0.22 -26.29
C HIS A 238 31.98 -0.62 -24.84
N MET A 239 31.74 -1.92 -24.61
CA MET A 239 31.88 -2.51 -23.28
C MET A 239 33.35 -2.41 -22.83
N PRO A 240 33.63 -2.02 -21.58
CA PRO A 240 34.95 -2.23 -21.00
C PRO A 240 35.21 -3.75 -20.85
N PRO A 241 36.47 -4.19 -20.99
CA PRO A 241 36.82 -5.61 -20.86
C PRO A 241 36.48 -6.13 -19.45
N SER A 242 36.04 -7.40 -19.40
CA SER A 242 35.72 -8.09 -18.16
C SER A 242 36.93 -8.15 -17.24
N VAL A 243 36.73 -7.81 -15.97
CA VAL A 243 37.71 -8.04 -14.90
C VAL A 243 37.78 -9.55 -14.66
N ASP A 244 38.99 -10.10 -14.72
CA ASP A 244 39.24 -11.51 -14.44
C ASP A 244 38.82 -11.88 -13.00
N PRO A 245 38.23 -13.07 -12.79
CA PRO A 245 37.92 -13.54 -11.45
C PRO A 245 39.19 -13.79 -10.63
N PRO A 246 39.14 -13.56 -9.30
CA PRO A 246 40.29 -13.80 -8.42
C PRO A 246 40.66 -15.29 -8.36
N PRO A 247 41.95 -15.61 -8.15
CA PRO A 247 42.41 -16.99 -8.12
C PRO A 247 41.81 -17.75 -6.94
N VAL A 248 41.34 -18.96 -7.23
CA VAL A 248 40.91 -19.95 -6.24
C VAL A 248 42.12 -20.40 -5.43
N ILE A 249 42.10 -20.13 -4.12
CA ILE A 249 43.06 -20.71 -3.18
C ILE A 249 42.52 -22.08 -2.79
N THR A 250 43.21 -23.14 -3.21
CA THR A 250 42.97 -24.51 -2.74
C THR A 250 43.89 -24.80 -1.56
N GLU A 251 43.31 -25.22 -0.43
CA GLU A 251 44.02 -25.91 0.66
C GLU A 251 44.22 -27.40 0.35
#